data_AF-A0AAU5WCQ3-F1
#
_entry.id   AF-A0AAU5WCQ3-F1
#
_cell.length_a   1.000
_cell.length_b   1.000
_cell.length_c   1.000
_cell.angle_alpha   90.00
_cell.angle_beta   90.00
_cell.angle_gamma   90.00
#
_symmetry.space_group_name_H-M   'P 1'
#
loop_
_entity.id
_entity.type
_entity.pdbx_description
1 polymer ?
#
loop_
_entity_poly.entity_id
_entity_poly.type
_entity_poly.pdbx_seq_one_letter_code
_entity_poly.pdbx_strand_id
1 'polypeptide(L)'
;MKTDELTAATADQLKRTGEIRATYHSHHDRDRLRAAGRQAGRLIARPVRTFDIPATPTPRCSTEKCGTVVITVTNWGTNPLEARLTESRANNAVDRALASDQH
;
A
#
# COMPACT_ATOMS: atom_id res chain seq x y z
N MET A 1 -18.99 -6.44 -10.13
CA MET A 1 -17.60 -6.83 -9.85
C MET A 1 -17.58 -7.71 -8.62
N LYS A 2 -16.95 -8.88 -8.68
CA LYS A 2 -16.75 -9.76 -7.52
C LYS A 2 -15.64 -9.22 -6.62
N THR A 3 -15.56 -9.66 -5.37
CA THR A 3 -14.54 -9.16 -4.42
C THR A 3 -13.11 -9.51 -4.88
N ASP A 4 -12.91 -10.66 -5.51
CA ASP A 4 -11.60 -11.09 -5.99
C ASP A 4 -11.09 -10.26 -7.18
N GLU A 5 -11.98 -9.89 -8.10
CA GLU A 5 -11.67 -8.99 -9.23
C GLU A 5 -11.26 -7.60 -8.73
N LEU A 6 -11.97 -7.08 -7.71
CA LEU A 6 -11.64 -5.81 -7.06
C LEU A 6 -10.25 -5.88 -6.43
N THR A 7 -9.94 -6.97 -5.71
CA THR A 7 -8.64 -7.17 -5.08
C THR A 7 -7.51 -7.22 -6.11
N ALA A 8 -7.68 -7.96 -7.21
CA ALA A 8 -6.68 -8.06 -8.27
C ALA A 8 -6.43 -6.70 -8.95
N ALA A 9 -7.49 -5.99 -9.33
CA ALA A 9 -7.37 -4.66 -9.93
C ALA A 9 -6.69 -3.66 -8.97
N THR A 10 -7.03 -3.72 -7.68
CA THR A 10 -6.40 -2.89 -6.64
C THR A 10 -4.91 -3.23 -6.50
N ALA A 11 -4.54 -4.51 -6.51
CA ALA A 11 -3.14 -4.93 -6.43
C ALA A 11 -2.31 -4.43 -7.62
N ASP A 12 -2.84 -4.56 -8.84
CA ASP A 12 -2.15 -4.10 -10.04
C ASP A 12 -1.99 -2.58 -10.09
N GLN A 13 -2.99 -1.84 -9.61
CA GLN A 13 -2.86 -0.40 -9.53
C GLN A 13 -1.89 0.02 -8.42
N LEU A 14 -1.91 -0.60 -7.25
CA LEU A 14 -0.92 -0.35 -6.20
C LEU A 14 0.51 -0.65 -6.68
N LYS A 15 0.73 -1.70 -7.48
CA LYS A 15 2.04 -2.00 -8.11
C LYS A 15 2.53 -0.93 -9.08
N ARG A 16 1.64 -0.11 -9.64
CA ARG A 16 1.99 0.95 -10.60
C ARG A 16 2.15 2.30 -9.94
N THR A 17 1.25 2.65 -9.03
CA THR A 17 1.13 4.03 -8.51
C THR A 17 1.48 4.16 -7.04
N GLY A 18 1.49 3.07 -6.28
CA GLY A 18 1.67 3.08 -4.82
C GLY A 18 0.47 3.59 -4.03
N GLU A 19 -0.51 4.18 -4.70
CA GLU A 19 -1.70 4.76 -4.08
C GLU A 19 -2.94 4.59 -4.97
N ILE A 20 -4.07 4.33 -4.32
CA ILE A 20 -5.41 4.30 -4.92
C ILE A 20 -6.34 5.17 -4.09
N ARG A 21 -7.22 5.89 -4.78
CA ARG A 21 -8.33 6.63 -4.20
C ARG A 21 -9.62 6.12 -4.82
N ALA A 22 -10.54 5.63 -3.99
CA ALA A 22 -11.81 5.08 -4.43
C ALA A 22 -12.97 5.70 -3.66
N THR A 23 -13.92 6.29 -4.38
CA THR A 23 -15.12 6.88 -3.80
C THR A 23 -16.09 5.79 -3.34
N TYR A 24 -16.70 5.97 -2.17
CA TYR A 24 -17.77 5.13 -1.65
C TYR A 24 -19.01 5.97 -1.33
N HIS A 25 -20.18 5.33 -1.40
CA HIS A 25 -21.48 5.96 -1.13
C HIS A 25 -22.25 5.23 0.00
N SER A 26 -21.64 4.20 0.59
CA SER A 26 -22.16 3.48 1.73
C SER A 26 -21.03 2.95 2.62
N HIS A 27 -21.34 2.66 3.89
CA HIS A 27 -20.38 1.99 4.78
C HIS A 27 -20.00 0.60 4.27
N HIS A 28 -20.94 -0.11 3.65
CA HIS A 28 -20.66 -1.42 3.08
C HIS A 28 -19.62 -1.34 1.96
N ASP A 29 -19.76 -0.38 1.04
CA ASP A 29 -18.79 -0.16 -0.03
C ASP A 29 -17.42 0.26 0.51
N ARG A 30 -17.42 1.15 1.51
CA ARG A 30 -16.19 1.56 2.21
C ARG A 30 -15.44 0.37 2.78
N ASP A 31 -16.14 -0.48 3.52
CA ASP A 31 -15.53 -1.62 4.22
C ASP A 31 -15.06 -2.67 3.20
N ARG A 32 -15.80 -2.85 2.10
CA ARG A 32 -15.40 -3.68 0.97
C ARG A 32 -14.12 -3.17 0.29
N LEU A 33 -14.02 -1.87 0.01
CA LEU A 33 -12.82 -1.25 -0.57
C LEU A 33 -11.61 -1.39 0.35
N ARG A 34 -11.79 -1.18 1.66
CA ARG A 34 -10.74 -1.38 2.67
C ARG A 34 -10.29 -2.84 2.75
N ALA A 35 -11.22 -3.79 2.70
CA ALA A 35 -10.90 -5.22 2.69
C ALA A 35 -10.08 -5.58 1.44
N ALA A 36 -10.53 -5.15 0.26
CA ALA A 36 -9.80 -5.36 -0.99
C ALA A 36 -8.41 -4.73 -0.97
N GLY A 37 -8.26 -3.51 -0.44
CA GLY A 37 -6.96 -2.86 -0.24
C GLY A 37 -6.00 -3.68 0.63
N ARG A 38 -6.47 -4.16 1.79
CA ARG A 38 -5.67 -4.99 2.70
C ARG A 38 -5.30 -6.33 2.06
N GLN A 39 -6.22 -6.96 1.33
CA GLN A 39 -5.96 -8.22 0.63
C GLN A 39 -4.99 -8.02 -0.54
N ALA A 40 -5.11 -6.91 -1.28
CA ALA A 40 -4.19 -6.52 -2.34
C ALA A 40 -2.77 -6.32 -1.79
N GLY A 41 -2.62 -5.67 -0.64
CA GLY A 41 -1.32 -5.55 0.05
C GLY A 41 -0.66 -6.91 0.33
N ARG A 42 -1.45 -7.90 0.79
CA ARG A 42 -0.97 -9.28 0.97
C ARG A 42 -0.56 -9.92 -0.36
N LEU A 43 -1.36 -9.74 -1.41
CA LEU A 43 -1.09 -10.30 -2.74
C LEU A 43 0.20 -9.76 -3.36
N ILE A 44 0.54 -8.50 -3.10
CA ILE A 44 1.77 -7.88 -3.59
C ILE A 44 2.93 -7.96 -2.59
N ALA A 45 2.74 -8.62 -1.44
CA ALA A 45 3.69 -8.72 -0.34
C ALA A 45 4.23 -7.35 0.14
N ARG A 46 3.36 -6.32 0.23
CA ARG A 46 3.73 -5.00 0.72
C ARG A 46 2.78 -4.49 1.80
N PRO A 47 3.31 -3.77 2.82
CA PRO A 47 2.48 -3.12 3.82
C PRO A 47 1.65 -2.01 3.17
N VAL A 48 0.35 -2.02 3.45
CA VAL A 48 -0.62 -1.03 2.96
C VAL A 48 -1.33 -0.39 4.13
N ARG A 49 -1.64 0.90 4.01
CA ARG A 49 -2.47 1.64 4.94
C ARG A 49 -3.74 2.08 4.24
N THR A 50 -4.87 1.93 4.93
CA THR A 50 -6.18 2.38 4.46
C THR A 50 -6.75 3.42 5.40
N PHE A 51 -7.22 4.54 4.88
CA PHE A 51 -7.88 5.60 5.65
C PHE A 51 -8.93 6.29 4.80
N ASP A 52 -9.87 6.99 5.44
CA ASP A 52 -10.96 7.67 4.73
C ASP A 52 -10.71 9.18 4.71
N ILE A 53 -11.13 9.79 3.60
CA ILE A 53 -11.32 11.23 3.50
C ILE A 53 -12.83 11.45 3.38
N PRO A 54 -13.47 12.15 4.33
CA PRO A 54 -14.90 12.42 4.24
C PRO A 54 -15.21 13.27 3.01
N ALA A 55 -16.33 13.00 2.35
CA ALA A 55 -16.78 13.83 1.25
C ALA A 55 -17.24 15.20 1.75
N THR A 56 -17.16 16.23 0.90
CA THR A 56 -17.89 17.47 1.13
C THR A 56 -19.40 17.17 1.06
N PRO A 57 -20.23 17.69 1.99
CA PRO A 57 -21.67 17.45 1.95
C PRO A 57 -22.26 17.97 0.64
N THR A 58 -23.02 17.11 -0.04
CA THR A 58 -23.82 17.50 -1.22
C THR A 58 -25.21 16.89 -1.10
N PRO A 59 -26.22 17.39 -1.83
CA PRO A 59 -27.59 16.83 -1.78
C PRO A 59 -27.67 15.34 -2.11
N ARG A 60 -26.65 14.79 -2.79
CA ARG A 60 -26.56 13.37 -3.16
C ARG A 60 -25.60 12.56 -2.28
N CYS A 61 -24.92 13.21 -1.33
CA CYS A 61 -23.96 12.58 -0.44
C CYS A 61 -23.95 13.22 0.94
N SER A 62 -24.46 12.50 1.94
CA SER A 62 -24.22 12.82 3.34
C SER A 62 -22.79 12.47 3.71
N THR A 63 -22.09 13.36 4.41
CA THR A 63 -20.71 13.17 4.88
C THR A 63 -20.51 11.93 5.75
N GLU A 64 -21.57 11.45 6.39
CA GLU A 64 -21.53 10.24 7.23
C GLU A 64 -21.40 8.95 6.39
N LYS A 65 -21.96 8.92 5.17
CA LYS A 65 -22.07 7.70 4.36
C LYS A 65 -21.22 7.74 3.09
N CYS A 66 -20.68 8.91 2.74
CA CYS A 66 -19.90 9.12 1.54
C CYS A 66 -18.49 9.61 1.85
N GLY A 67 -17.55 9.21 1.01
CA GLY A 67 -16.18 9.68 1.10
C GLY A 67 -15.29 8.96 0.10
N THR A 68 -14.00 9.07 0.34
CA THR A 68 -12.97 8.41 -0.45
C THR A 68 -12.17 7.53 0.48
N VAL A 69 -12.07 6.23 0.17
CA VAL A 69 -11.05 5.37 0.77
C VAL A 69 -9.74 5.63 0.02
N VAL A 70 -8.70 5.97 0.78
CA VAL A 70 -7.32 6.02 0.29
C VAL A 70 -6.62 4.74 0.72
N ILE A 71 -5.98 4.07 -0.22
CA ILE A 71 -5.18 2.85 -0.02
C ILE A 71 -3.78 3.17 -0.52
N THR A 72 -2.78 3.13 0.37
CA THR A 72 -1.40 3.52 0.02
C THR A 72 -0.40 2.49 0.53
N VAL A 73 0.64 2.23 -0.26
CA VAL A 73 1.76 1.37 0.12
C VAL A 73 2.72 2.17 1.00
N THR A 74 2.92 1.73 2.23
CA THR A 74 3.66 2.55 3.22
C THR A 74 5.17 2.58 2.98
N ASN A 75 5.71 1.62 2.23
CA ASN A 75 7.12 1.55 1.87
C ASN A 75 7.35 1.81 0.37
N TRP A 76 6.46 2.57 -0.27
CA TRP A 76 6.48 2.78 -1.72
C TRP A 76 7.87 3.24 -2.24
N GLY A 77 8.49 4.18 -1.52
CA GLY A 77 9.80 4.76 -1.84
C GLY A 77 11.02 3.89 -1.52
N THR A 78 10.85 2.70 -0.91
CA THR A 78 11.96 1.76 -0.75
C THR A 78 12.16 1.02 -2.08
N ASN A 79 12.99 1.58 -2.96
CA ASN A 79 13.36 0.93 -4.22
C ASN A 79 13.96 -0.46 -3.89
N PRO A 80 13.43 -1.57 -4.45
CA PRO A 80 13.97 -2.90 -4.19
C PRO A 80 15.48 -3.00 -4.51
N LEU A 81 15.96 -2.23 -5.49
CA LEU A 81 17.37 -2.14 -5.84
C LEU A 81 18.18 -1.43 -4.74
N GLU A 82 17.67 -0.34 -4.17
CA GLU A 82 18.30 0.38 -3.05
C GLU A 82 18.36 -0.48 -1.78
N ALA A 83 17.31 -1.26 -1.51
CA ALA A 83 17.32 -2.21 -0.40
C ALA A 83 18.43 -3.27 -0.58
N ARG A 84 18.54 -3.86 -1.79
CA ARG A 84 19.60 -4.84 -2.11
C ARG A 84 21.00 -4.23 -2.10
N LEU A 85 21.17 -3.00 -2.58
CA LEU A 85 22.45 -2.28 -2.54
C LEU A 85 22.86 -1.94 -1.11
N THR A 86 21.90 -1.55 -0.27
CA THR A 86 22.15 -1.29 1.15
C THR A 86 22.58 -2.56 1.87
N GLU A 87 21.89 -3.68 1.63
CA GLU A 87 22.24 -5.00 2.16
C GLU A 87 23.64 -5.45 1.70
N SER A 88 23.94 -5.32 0.41
CA SER A 88 25.27 -5.65 -0.13
C SER A 88 26.38 -4.77 0.47
N ARG A 89 26.14 -3.46 0.64
CA ARG A 89 27.11 -2.56 1.30
C ARG A 89 27.35 -2.94 2.76
N ALA A 90 26.29 -3.31 3.48
CA ALA A 90 26.40 -3.75 4.87
C ALA A 90 27.23 -5.04 4.99
N ASN A 91 26.96 -6.04 4.14
CA ASN A 91 27.72 -7.29 4.13
C ASN A 91 29.20 -7.05 3.80
N ASN A 92 29.50 -6.24 2.77
CA ASN A 92 30.88 -5.87 2.42
C ASN A 92 31.60 -5.07 3.51
N ALA A 93 30.88 -4.36 4.37
CA ALA A 93 31.47 -3.65 5.51
C ALA A 93 31.82 -4.62 6.64
N VAL A 94 30.96 -5.61 6.91
CA VAL A 94 31.22 -6.69 7.87
C VAL A 94 32.42 -7.53 7.41
N ASP A 95 32.46 -7.93 6.14
CA ASP A 95 33.57 -8.72 5.60
C ASP A 95 34.91 -7.98 5.71
N ARG A 96 34.92 -6.67 5.48
CA ARG A 96 36.12 -5.84 5.66
C ARG A 96 36.55 -5.73 7.13
N ALA A 97 35.61 -5.58 8.05
CA ALA A 97 35.91 -5.52 9.48
C ALA A 97 36.49 -6.84 9.99
N LEU A 98 35.92 -7.97 9.58
CA LEU A 98 36.42 -9.30 9.92
C LEU A 98 37.80 -9.58 9.33
N ALA A 99 38.07 -9.10 8.11
CA ALA A 99 39.38 -9.22 7.49
C ALA A 99 40.44 -8.33 8.14
N SER A 100 40.06 -7.15 8.66
CA SER A 100 40.98 -6.25 9.36
C SER A 100 41.32 -6.70 10.79
N ASP A 101 40.48 -7.50 11.44
CA ASP A 101 40.71 -8.01 12.80
C ASP A 101 41.62 -9.26 12.85
N GLN A 102 42.01 -9.82 11.70
CA GLN A 102 42.86 -11.01 11.59
C GLN A 102 44.34 -10.71 11.26
N HIS A 103 44.75 -9.44 11.29
CA HIS A 103 46.12 -8.96 11.11
C HIS A 103 46.57 -8.09 12.28
#